data_AF-F4CU38-F1
#
_entry.id   AF-F4CU38-F1
#
_cell.length_a   1.000
_cell.length_b   1.000
_cell.length_c   1.000
_cell.angle_alpha   90.00
_cell.angle_beta   90.00
_cell.angle_gamma   90.00
#
_symmetry.space_group_name_H-M   'P 1'
#
loop_
_entity.id
_entity.type
_entity.pdbx_description
1 polymer ?
#
loop_
_entity_poly.entity_id
_entity_poly.type
_entity_poly.pdbx_seq_one_letter_code
_entity_poly.pdbx_strand_id
1 'polypeptide(L)'
;MLTVGGIPAHPLVVHAAVVLLPLAAIGAVVVALRPSLRRSLGIPLALVTIVGVLAVPIATRTGDQLREALGGGSPLVEVHEERADNLLPWAVLFGLLVLVSVVVGRMADRAAAAVAEIEPIAAGGVGPRTGATAPATTRATTRATTQTATRAAIRAVTLRRVATTAGLLAALAGIAVAALVVWIGDAGAQSVWQGVGG
;
A
#
# COMPACT_ATOMS: atom_id res chain seq x y z
N MET A 1 -30.84 -10.39 -4.47
CA MET A 1 -29.58 -11.09 -4.75
C MET A 1 -28.91 -10.47 -5.98
N LEU A 2 -27.69 -9.94 -5.85
CA LEU A 2 -26.89 -9.42 -6.97
C LEU A 2 -26.37 -10.58 -7.84
N THR A 3 -26.55 -10.46 -9.15
CA THR A 3 -26.04 -11.42 -10.15
C THR A 3 -25.21 -10.70 -11.21
N VAL A 4 -24.21 -11.38 -11.74
CA VAL A 4 -23.37 -10.90 -12.85
C VAL A 4 -23.38 -11.97 -13.92
N GLY A 5 -23.95 -11.67 -15.09
CA GLY A 5 -24.07 -12.65 -16.18
C GLY A 5 -24.90 -13.89 -15.80
N GLY A 6 -25.84 -13.77 -14.85
CA GLY A 6 -26.68 -14.87 -14.36
C GLY A 6 -26.07 -15.72 -13.23
N ILE A 7 -24.84 -15.44 -12.81
CA ILE A 7 -24.15 -16.15 -11.72
C ILE A 7 -24.21 -15.29 -10.44
N PRO A 8 -24.34 -15.88 -9.23
CA PRO A 8 -24.22 -15.16 -7.97
C PRO A 8 -22.98 -14.24 -7.95
N ALA A 9 -23.15 -12.99 -7.57
CA ALA A 9 -22.03 -12.04 -7.54
C ALA A 9 -20.96 -12.41 -6.50
N HIS A 10 -21.37 -13.06 -5.40
CA HIS A 10 -20.50 -13.31 -4.25
C HIS A 10 -19.22 -14.09 -4.59
N PRO A 11 -19.25 -15.27 -5.26
CA PRO A 11 -18.04 -15.96 -5.66
C PRO A 11 -17.08 -15.10 -6.48
N LEU A 12 -17.58 -14.28 -7.41
CA LEU A 12 -16.74 -13.42 -8.25
C LEU A 12 -16.03 -12.35 -7.43
N VAL A 13 -16.74 -11.72 -6.49
CA VAL A 13 -16.18 -10.68 -5.63
C VAL A 13 -15.21 -11.28 -4.61
N VAL A 14 -15.51 -12.45 -4.06
CA VAL A 14 -14.58 -13.18 -3.17
C VAL A 14 -13.29 -13.53 -3.90
N HIS A 15 -13.34 -13.99 -5.15
CA HIS A 15 -12.13 -14.24 -5.95
C HIS A 15 -11.27 -12.98 -6.10
N ALA A 16 -11.89 -11.82 -6.30
CA ALA A 16 -11.17 -10.55 -6.34
C ALA A 16 -10.44 -10.28 -5.01
N ALA A 17 -11.10 -10.45 -3.86
CA ALA A 17 -10.47 -10.25 -2.55
C ALA A 17 -9.33 -11.26 -2.30
N VAL A 18 -9.58 -12.55 -2.57
CA VAL A 18 -8.64 -13.67 -2.34
C VAL A 18 -7.41 -13.59 -3.24
N VAL A 19 -7.50 -12.96 -4.42
CA VAL A 19 -6.35 -12.78 -5.31
C VAL A 19 -5.64 -11.45 -5.04
N LEU A 20 -6.40 -10.34 -4.97
CA LEU A 20 -5.80 -9.00 -4.95
C LEU A 20 -5.13 -8.68 -3.62
N LEU A 21 -5.69 -9.11 -2.47
CA LEU A 21 -5.07 -8.83 -1.17
C LEU A 21 -3.74 -9.59 -0.99
N PRO A 22 -3.63 -10.90 -1.26
CA PRO A 22 -2.34 -11.59 -1.24
C PRO A 22 -1.36 -11.05 -2.29
N LEU A 23 -1.83 -10.71 -3.49
CA LEU A 23 -0.98 -10.11 -4.52
C LEU A 23 -0.42 -8.74 -4.06
N ALA A 24 -1.26 -7.91 -3.44
CA ALA A 24 -0.83 -6.66 -2.82
C ALA A 24 0.16 -6.90 -1.69
N ALA A 25 -0.04 -7.90 -0.84
CA ALA A 25 0.87 -8.24 0.25
C ALA A 25 2.26 -8.61 -0.28
N ILE A 26 2.32 -9.47 -1.32
CA ILE A 26 3.57 -9.82 -2.01
C ILE A 26 4.22 -8.57 -2.61
N GLY A 27 3.44 -7.73 -3.30
CA GLY A 27 3.93 -6.48 -3.86
C GLY A 27 4.52 -5.53 -2.81
N ALA A 28 3.89 -5.43 -1.64
CA ALA A 28 4.37 -4.65 -0.51
C ALA A 28 5.70 -5.19 0.04
N VAL A 29 5.82 -6.51 0.21
CA VAL A 29 7.08 -7.17 0.61
C VAL A 29 8.18 -6.89 -0.41
N VAL A 30 7.92 -7.09 -1.70
CA VAL A 30 8.89 -6.83 -2.78
C VAL A 30 9.36 -5.38 -2.76
N VAL A 31 8.43 -4.43 -2.62
CA VAL A 31 8.73 -2.99 -2.54
C VAL A 31 9.53 -2.65 -1.27
N ALA A 32 9.24 -3.29 -0.14
CA ALA A 32 9.96 -3.09 1.11
C ALA A 32 11.42 -3.58 1.00
N LEU A 33 11.64 -4.75 0.38
CA LEU A 33 12.97 -5.33 0.17
C LEU A 33 13.77 -4.64 -0.95
N ARG A 34 13.10 -4.15 -1.98
CA ARG A 34 13.69 -3.47 -3.14
C ARG A 34 13.09 -2.06 -3.30
N PRO A 35 13.58 -1.06 -2.54
CA PRO A 35 13.11 0.32 -2.64
C PRO A 35 13.09 0.92 -4.04
N SER A 36 14.00 0.49 -4.92
CA SER A 36 14.09 0.97 -6.31
C SER A 36 12.85 0.63 -7.14
N LEU A 37 12.18 -0.48 -6.84
CA LEU A 37 10.97 -0.90 -7.55
C LEU A 37 9.75 -0.03 -7.23
N ARG A 38 9.79 0.81 -6.18
CA ARG A 38 8.69 1.73 -5.84
C ARG A 38 8.32 2.68 -6.98
N ARG A 39 9.30 3.07 -7.80
CA ARG A 39 9.07 4.04 -8.88
C ARG A 39 8.12 3.49 -9.94
N SER A 40 8.33 2.25 -10.36
CA SER A 40 7.49 1.55 -11.34
C SER A 40 6.28 0.87 -10.72
N LEU A 41 6.47 0.11 -9.63
CA LEU A 41 5.41 -0.71 -9.03
C LEU A 41 4.50 0.07 -8.07
N GLY A 42 4.87 1.27 -7.64
CA GLY A 42 4.10 1.98 -6.61
C GLY A 42 2.66 2.31 -6.99
N ILE A 43 2.39 2.69 -8.25
CA ILE A 43 1.00 2.96 -8.70
C ILE A 43 0.23 1.63 -8.87
N PRO A 44 0.74 0.64 -9.62
CA PRO A 44 0.07 -0.66 -9.73
C PRO A 44 -0.24 -1.29 -8.37
N LEU A 45 0.73 -1.28 -7.44
CA LEU A 45 0.55 -1.79 -6.09
C LEU A 45 -0.59 -1.06 -5.37
N ALA A 46 -0.57 0.28 -5.36
CA ALA A 46 -1.62 1.06 -4.71
C ALA A 46 -3.01 0.77 -5.31
N LEU A 47 -3.12 0.64 -6.64
CA LEU A 47 -4.40 0.31 -7.29
C LEU A 47 -4.88 -1.09 -6.92
N VAL A 48 -4.02 -2.11 -7.00
CA VAL A 48 -4.35 -3.49 -6.61
C VAL A 48 -4.78 -3.53 -5.15
N THR A 49 -4.07 -2.84 -4.25
CA THR A 49 -4.43 -2.75 -2.84
C THR A 49 -5.77 -2.08 -2.63
N ILE A 50 -6.04 -0.94 -3.28
CA ILE A 50 -7.33 -0.24 -3.17
C ILE A 50 -8.47 -1.15 -3.62
N VAL A 51 -8.34 -1.78 -4.79
CA VAL A 51 -9.39 -2.67 -5.31
C VAL A 51 -9.57 -3.88 -4.41
N GLY A 52 -8.50 -4.49 -3.90
CA GLY A 52 -8.57 -5.60 -2.95
C GLY A 52 -9.26 -5.23 -1.64
N VAL A 53 -8.97 -4.06 -1.08
CA VAL A 53 -9.63 -3.56 0.14
C VAL A 53 -11.11 -3.28 -0.10
N LEU A 54 -11.46 -2.66 -1.22
CA LEU A 54 -12.85 -2.39 -1.58
C LEU A 54 -13.65 -3.65 -1.91
N ALA A 55 -12.99 -4.72 -2.36
CA ALA A 55 -13.65 -6.00 -2.60
C ALA A 55 -14.17 -6.64 -1.30
N VAL A 56 -13.52 -6.42 -0.15
CA VAL A 56 -13.94 -7.00 1.15
C VAL A 56 -15.38 -6.63 1.54
N PRO A 57 -15.77 -5.34 1.69
CA PRO A 57 -17.14 -5.02 2.09
C PRO A 57 -18.17 -5.36 1.00
N ILE A 58 -17.77 -5.45 -0.27
CA ILE A 58 -18.65 -5.90 -1.35
C ILE A 58 -18.87 -7.42 -1.24
N ALA A 59 -17.82 -8.19 -0.91
CA ALA A 59 -17.90 -9.62 -0.68
C ALA A 59 -18.84 -9.94 0.49
N THR A 60 -18.72 -9.22 1.63
CA THR A 60 -19.61 -9.36 2.78
C THR A 60 -21.07 -9.15 2.37
N ARG A 61 -21.40 -8.00 1.76
CA ARG A 61 -22.79 -7.68 1.36
C ARG A 61 -23.37 -8.67 0.35
N THR A 62 -22.55 -9.13 -0.59
CA THR A 62 -23.00 -10.13 -1.59
C THR A 62 -23.15 -11.51 -0.97
N GLY A 63 -22.38 -11.83 0.08
CA GLY A 63 -22.49 -13.05 0.86
C GLY A 63 -23.77 -13.09 1.68
N ASP A 64 -24.08 -12.01 2.38
CA ASP A 64 -25.33 -11.86 3.14
C ASP A 64 -26.55 -12.11 2.25
N GLN A 65 -26.57 -11.46 1.07
CA GLN A 65 -27.65 -11.65 0.08
C GLN A 65 -27.76 -13.10 -0.43
N LEU A 66 -26.63 -13.82 -0.52
CA LEU A 66 -26.61 -15.22 -0.93
C LEU A 66 -27.16 -16.09 0.21
N ARG A 67 -26.73 -15.88 1.46
CA ARG A 67 -27.24 -16.60 2.63
C ARG A 67 -28.76 -16.41 2.78
N GLU A 68 -29.24 -15.18 2.66
CA GLU A 68 -30.68 -14.88 2.68
C GLU A 68 -31.44 -15.59 1.57
N ALA A 69 -30.91 -15.58 0.34
CA ALA A 69 -31.53 -16.25 -0.80
C ALA A 69 -31.56 -17.78 -0.67
N LEU A 70 -30.63 -18.36 0.09
CA LEU A 70 -30.56 -19.79 0.40
C LEU A 70 -31.40 -20.16 1.64
N GLY A 71 -32.04 -19.20 2.30
CA GLY A 71 -32.89 -19.44 3.47
C GLY A 71 -32.12 -19.65 4.78
N GLY A 72 -30.84 -19.26 4.84
CA GLY A 72 -30.01 -19.40 6.04
C GLY A 72 -28.60 -19.92 5.75
N GLY A 73 -27.78 -20.03 6.80
CA GLY A 73 -26.41 -20.56 6.74
C GLY A 73 -26.26 -21.83 7.59
N SER A 74 -25.34 -22.71 7.21
CA SER A 74 -24.90 -23.79 8.10
C SER A 74 -23.97 -23.24 9.19
N PRO A 75 -23.71 -23.98 10.28
CA PRO A 75 -22.76 -23.53 11.31
C PRO A 75 -21.36 -23.18 10.76
N LEU A 76 -20.93 -23.84 9.68
CA LEU A 76 -19.67 -23.52 9.00
C LEU A 76 -19.73 -22.19 8.23
N VAL A 77 -20.89 -21.83 7.67
CA VAL A 77 -21.10 -20.52 7.02
C VAL A 77 -21.05 -19.41 8.08
N GLU A 78 -21.68 -19.59 9.24
CA GLU A 78 -21.62 -18.62 10.33
C GLU A 78 -20.18 -18.37 10.80
N VAL A 79 -19.38 -19.44 10.95
CA VAL A 79 -17.96 -19.33 11.29
C VAL A 79 -17.16 -18.60 10.19
N HIS A 80 -17.49 -18.82 8.92
CA HIS A 80 -16.86 -18.09 7.82
C HIS A 80 -17.22 -16.59 7.86
N GLU A 81 -18.49 -16.26 8.08
CA GLU A 81 -18.99 -14.89 8.19
C GLU A 81 -18.32 -14.15 9.38
N GLU A 82 -18.31 -14.76 10.56
CA GLU A 82 -17.69 -14.16 11.76
C GLU A 82 -16.20 -13.86 11.56
N ARG A 83 -15.47 -14.77 10.89
CA ARG A 83 -14.06 -14.52 10.55
C ARG A 83 -13.91 -13.45 9.47
N ALA A 84 -14.79 -13.43 8.48
CA ALA A 84 -14.77 -12.48 7.38
C ALA A 84 -15.05 -11.04 7.85
N ASP A 85 -15.94 -10.84 8.82
CA ASP A 85 -16.24 -9.53 9.39
C ASP A 85 -15.01 -8.86 10.03
N ASN A 86 -14.09 -9.68 10.54
CA ASN A 86 -12.85 -9.20 11.11
C ASN A 86 -11.79 -8.82 10.06
N LEU A 87 -11.96 -9.16 8.77
CA LEU A 87 -10.96 -8.90 7.73
C LEU A 87 -10.83 -7.42 7.36
N LEU A 88 -11.95 -6.68 7.33
CA LEU A 88 -11.99 -5.31 6.80
C LEU A 88 -11.06 -4.33 7.55
N PRO A 89 -11.04 -4.29 8.91
CA PRO A 89 -10.11 -3.41 9.63
C PRO A 89 -8.64 -3.66 9.29
N TRP A 90 -8.24 -4.94 9.16
CA TRP A 90 -6.88 -5.32 8.78
C TRP A 90 -6.55 -4.95 7.34
N ALA A 91 -7.48 -5.18 6.42
CA ALA A 91 -7.34 -4.80 5.02
C ALA A 91 -7.18 -3.27 4.87
N VAL A 92 -7.98 -2.48 5.58
CA VAL A 92 -7.87 -1.01 5.59
C VAL A 92 -6.54 -0.56 6.18
N LEU A 93 -6.12 -1.10 7.32
CA LEU A 93 -4.82 -0.78 7.92
C LEU A 93 -3.67 -1.06 6.95
N PHE A 94 -3.67 -2.25 6.33
CA PHE A 94 -2.71 -2.63 5.31
C PHE A 94 -2.74 -1.65 4.13
N GLY A 95 -3.93 -1.32 3.61
CA GLY A 95 -4.11 -0.38 2.52
C GLY A 95 -3.55 1.02 2.82
N LEU A 96 -3.83 1.55 4.01
CA LEU A 96 -3.29 2.83 4.45
C LEU A 96 -1.75 2.81 4.53
N LEU A 97 -1.16 1.75 5.09
CA LEU A 97 0.29 1.62 5.19
C LEU A 97 0.97 1.55 3.80
N VAL A 98 0.37 0.82 2.86
CA VAL A 98 0.83 0.79 1.46
C VAL A 98 0.76 2.18 0.84
N LEU A 99 -0.39 2.88 0.97
CA LEU A 99 -0.56 4.22 0.42
C LEU A 99 0.43 5.21 1.01
N VAL A 100 0.63 5.20 2.33
CA VAL A 100 1.64 6.03 3.00
C VAL A 100 3.04 5.71 2.47
N SER A 101 3.42 4.44 2.37
CA SER A 101 4.74 4.06 1.84
C SER A 101 4.96 4.56 0.41
N VAL A 102 3.95 4.42 -0.45
CA VAL A 102 4.02 4.82 -1.86
C VAL A 102 4.04 6.34 -2.02
N VAL A 103 3.11 7.06 -1.38
CA VAL A 103 2.98 8.52 -1.50
C VAL A 103 4.19 9.21 -0.89
N VAL A 104 4.54 8.87 0.35
CA VAL A 104 5.70 9.46 1.03
C VAL A 104 7.00 9.07 0.33
N GLY A 105 7.10 7.84 -0.20
CA GLY A 105 8.24 7.41 -1.02
C GLY A 105 8.43 8.26 -2.27
N ARG A 106 7.34 8.57 -2.99
CA ARG A 106 7.38 9.48 -4.15
C ARG A 106 7.74 10.91 -3.76
N MET A 107 7.28 11.39 -2.62
CA MET A 107 7.68 12.70 -2.10
C MET A 107 9.17 12.73 -1.76
N ALA A 108 9.71 11.66 -1.18
CA ALA A 108 11.15 11.53 -0.90
C ALA A 108 11.99 11.54 -2.18
N ASP A 109 11.54 10.84 -3.23
CA ASP A 109 12.21 10.84 -4.53
C ASP A 109 12.19 12.23 -5.18
N ARG A 110 11.06 12.95 -5.15
CA ARG A 110 10.98 14.34 -5.65
C ARG A 110 11.86 15.30 -4.86
N ALA A 111 11.89 15.17 -3.53
CA ALA A 111 12.75 16.00 -2.68
C ALA A 111 14.24 15.73 -2.96
N ALA A 112 14.62 14.47 -3.19
CA ALA A 112 15.99 14.12 -3.56
C ALA A 112 16.39 14.66 -4.95
N ALA A 113 15.48 14.62 -5.93
CA ALA A 113 15.73 15.21 -7.25
C ALA A 113 15.95 16.72 -7.17
N ALA A 114 15.13 17.44 -6.39
CA ALA A 114 15.31 18.88 -6.17
C ALA A 114 16.65 19.22 -5.51
N VAL A 115 17.15 18.39 -4.59
CA VAL A 115 18.49 18.58 -3.99
C VAL A 115 19.58 18.42 -5.05
N ALA A 116 19.48 17.39 -5.91
CA ALA A 116 20.45 17.14 -6.97
C ALA A 116 20.51 18.26 -8.02
N GLU A 117 19.40 18.97 -8.25
CA GLU A 117 19.37 20.16 -9.13
C GLU A 117 20.06 21.38 -8.51
N ILE A 118 20.00 21.54 -7.18
CA ILE A 118 20.57 22.69 -6.46
C ILE A 118 22.09 22.52 -6.22
N GLU A 119 22.56 21.28 -6.02
CA GLU A 119 23.95 20.94 -5.74
C GLU A 119 24.99 21.57 -6.72
N PRO A 120 24.85 21.45 -8.06
CA PRO A 120 25.80 22.05 -8.99
C PRO A 120 25.79 23.59 -8.98
N ILE A 121 24.66 24.21 -8.67
CA ILE A 121 24.53 25.68 -8.55
C ILE A 121 25.26 26.16 -7.29
N ALA A 122 25.13 25.42 -6.20
CA ALA A 122 25.84 25.69 -4.96
C ALA A 122 27.37 25.46 -5.12
N ALA A 123 27.76 24.40 -5.84
CA ALA A 123 29.17 24.05 -6.08
C ALA A 123 29.85 25.01 -7.09
N GLY A 124 29.15 25.43 -8.15
CA GLY A 124 29.67 26.38 -9.14
C GLY A 124 29.97 27.77 -8.59
N GLY A 125 29.37 28.16 -7.46
CA GLY A 125 29.73 29.37 -6.70
C GLY A 125 31.03 29.26 -5.91
N VAL A 126 31.59 28.06 -5.76
CA VAL A 126 32.80 27.73 -4.99
C VAL A 126 33.95 27.34 -5.95
N GLY A 127 34.20 28.17 -6.97
CA GLY A 127 35.45 28.07 -7.75
C GLY A 127 36.67 28.56 -6.94
N PRO A 128 37.91 28.15 -7.27
CA PRO A 128 39.12 28.64 -6.60
C PRO A 128 39.29 30.14 -6.86
N ARG A 129 38.77 30.99 -5.97
CA ARG A 129 38.91 32.44 -6.08
C ARG A 129 40.14 32.88 -5.30
N THR A 130 41.27 32.92 -5.98
CA THR A 130 42.44 33.70 -5.58
C THR A 130 42.03 35.17 -5.49
N GLY A 131 41.79 35.65 -4.26
CA GLY A 131 41.72 37.07 -3.89
C GLY A 131 40.59 37.90 -4.51
N ALA A 132 39.43 38.00 -3.83
CA ALA A 132 38.59 39.21 -3.80
C ALA A 132 37.35 39.01 -2.92
N THR A 133 37.04 40.04 -2.12
CA THR A 133 35.80 40.22 -1.36
C THR A 133 34.58 40.12 -2.28
N ALA A 134 33.91 38.96 -2.29
CA ALA A 134 32.66 38.79 -3.04
C ALA A 134 31.62 39.82 -2.57
N PRO A 135 30.86 40.45 -3.49
CA PRO A 135 29.85 41.43 -3.11
C PRO A 135 28.80 40.82 -2.17
N ALA A 136 28.22 41.64 -1.29
CA ALA A 136 27.28 41.19 -0.26
C ALA A 136 26.07 40.43 -0.84
N THR A 137 25.65 40.80 -2.05
CA THR A 137 24.59 40.15 -2.83
C THR A 137 24.93 38.69 -3.15
N THR A 138 26.13 38.41 -3.65
CA THR A 138 26.58 37.03 -3.96
C THR A 138 26.59 36.16 -2.70
N ARG A 139 27.07 36.70 -1.56
CA ARG A 139 27.08 35.96 -0.28
C ARG A 139 25.68 35.68 0.25
N ALA A 140 24.74 36.63 0.13
CA ALA A 140 23.36 36.44 0.53
C ALA A 140 22.66 35.36 -0.32
N THR A 141 22.87 35.38 -1.64
CA THR A 141 22.33 34.37 -2.56
C THR A 141 22.90 32.98 -2.27
N THR A 142 24.22 32.83 -2.11
CA THR A 142 24.84 31.54 -1.77
C THR A 142 24.28 31.00 -0.45
N ARG A 143 24.17 31.83 0.59
CA ARG A 143 23.63 31.41 1.90
C ARG A 143 22.17 30.95 1.81
N ALA A 144 21.34 31.66 1.04
CA ALA A 144 19.93 31.29 0.81
C ALA A 144 19.80 29.96 0.04
N THR A 145 20.64 29.76 -0.99
CA THR A 145 20.69 28.50 -1.76
C THR A 145 21.14 27.33 -0.90
N THR A 146 22.22 27.49 -0.12
CA THR A 146 22.71 26.46 0.82
C THR A 146 21.66 26.12 1.87
N GLN A 147 20.99 27.12 2.47
CA GLN A 147 19.95 26.89 3.47
C GLN A 147 18.75 26.13 2.87
N THR A 148 18.38 26.42 1.63
CA THR A 148 17.31 25.73 0.90
C THR A 148 17.70 24.28 0.60
N ALA A 149 18.93 24.05 0.13
CA ALA A 149 19.48 22.71 -0.12
C ALA A 149 19.49 21.86 1.16
N THR A 150 19.95 22.42 2.28
CA THR A 150 19.99 21.71 3.57
C THR A 150 18.58 21.32 4.04
N ARG A 151 17.60 22.23 3.96
CA ARG A 151 16.20 21.92 4.33
C ARG A 151 15.61 20.83 3.43
N ALA A 152 15.87 20.90 2.13
CA ALA A 152 15.41 19.90 1.17
C ALA A 152 16.07 18.52 1.43
N ALA A 153 17.37 18.48 1.75
CA ALA A 153 18.09 17.25 2.08
C ALA A 153 17.56 16.60 3.37
N ILE A 154 17.36 17.38 4.44
CA ILE A 154 16.78 16.88 5.70
C ILE A 154 15.38 16.32 5.43
N ARG A 155 14.54 17.04 4.67
CA ARG A 155 13.20 16.57 4.29
C ARG A 155 13.26 15.26 3.51
N ALA A 156 14.17 15.13 2.54
CA ALA A 156 14.32 13.92 1.73
C ALA A 156 14.69 12.70 2.61
N VAL A 157 15.60 12.87 3.56
CA VAL A 157 15.99 11.80 4.51
C VAL A 157 14.83 11.42 5.41
N THR A 158 14.13 12.39 6.00
CA THR A 158 12.98 12.14 6.88
C THR A 158 11.87 11.40 6.14
N LEU A 159 11.48 11.87 4.95
CA LEU A 159 10.45 11.21 4.15
C LEU A 159 10.88 9.78 3.75
N ARG A 160 12.15 9.57 3.40
CA ARG A 160 12.66 8.23 3.07
C ARG A 160 12.57 7.26 4.25
N ARG A 161 12.88 7.71 5.46
CA ARG A 161 12.71 6.91 6.69
C ARG A 161 11.25 6.54 6.90
N VAL A 162 10.36 7.54 6.89
CA VAL A 162 8.90 7.32 7.05
C VAL A 162 8.37 6.33 6.01
N ALA A 163 8.73 6.50 4.73
CA ALA A 163 8.30 5.61 3.65
C ALA A 163 8.81 4.17 3.82
N THR A 164 10.02 4.00 4.35
CA THR A 164 10.61 2.69 4.61
C THR A 164 9.96 2.01 5.79
N THR A 165 9.79 2.73 6.91
CA THR A 165 9.08 2.21 8.09
C THR A 165 7.64 1.84 7.75
N ALA A 166 6.90 2.71 7.06
CA ALA A 166 5.56 2.41 6.58
C ALA A 166 5.53 1.19 5.64
N GLY A 167 6.54 1.05 4.78
CA GLY A 167 6.66 -0.10 3.87
C GLY A 167 6.91 -1.43 4.61
N LEU A 168 7.74 -1.42 5.65
CA LEU A 168 7.98 -2.61 6.49
C LEU A 168 6.73 -2.98 7.29
N LEU A 169 6.04 -2.00 7.86
CA LEU A 169 4.76 -2.22 8.54
C LEU A 169 3.70 -2.72 7.57
N ALA A 170 3.63 -2.18 6.34
CA ALA A 170 2.73 -2.66 5.30
C ALA A 170 3.03 -4.11 4.93
N ALA A 171 4.30 -4.50 4.82
CA ALA A 171 4.70 -5.87 4.53
C ALA A 171 4.23 -6.84 5.63
N LEU A 172 4.44 -6.48 6.91
CA LEU A 172 3.98 -7.28 8.05
C LEU A 172 2.45 -7.39 8.09
N ALA A 173 1.75 -6.25 7.95
CA ALA A 173 0.29 -6.23 7.90
C ALA A 173 -0.25 -7.04 6.71
N GLY A 174 0.41 -6.97 5.56
CA GLY A 174 0.05 -7.74 4.37
C GLY A 174 0.19 -9.24 4.57
N ILE A 175 1.25 -9.70 5.24
CA ILE A 175 1.41 -11.12 5.62
C ILE A 175 0.27 -11.56 6.53
N ALA A 176 -0.09 -10.76 7.53
CA ALA A 176 -1.23 -11.05 8.41
C ALA A 176 -2.55 -11.10 7.62
N VAL A 177 -2.79 -10.14 6.72
CA VAL A 177 -3.99 -10.14 5.85
C VAL A 177 -4.02 -11.39 4.96
N ALA A 178 -2.91 -11.79 4.35
CA ALA A 178 -2.87 -13.00 3.53
C ALA A 178 -3.18 -14.26 4.35
N ALA A 179 -2.65 -14.35 5.57
CA ALA A 179 -2.96 -15.46 6.48
C ALA A 179 -4.45 -15.48 6.88
N LEU A 180 -5.04 -14.31 7.18
CA LEU A 180 -6.47 -14.19 7.47
C LEU A 180 -7.32 -14.63 6.27
N VAL A 181 -6.97 -14.20 5.05
CA VAL A 181 -7.66 -14.60 3.82
C VAL A 181 -7.66 -16.11 3.65
N VAL A 182 -6.53 -16.78 3.89
CA VAL A 182 -6.44 -18.26 3.82
C VAL A 182 -7.30 -18.91 4.91
N TRP A 183 -7.24 -18.41 6.13
CA TRP A 183 -7.99 -18.95 7.27
C TRP A 183 -9.52 -18.78 7.15
N ILE A 184 -9.96 -17.65 6.60
CA ILE A 184 -11.37 -17.38 6.24
C ILE A 184 -11.79 -18.31 5.08
N GLY A 185 -10.92 -18.46 4.08
CA GLY A 185 -11.16 -19.30 2.91
C GLY A 185 -11.31 -20.79 3.23
N ASP A 186 -10.52 -21.30 4.17
CA ASP A 186 -10.61 -22.70 4.63
C ASP A 186 -11.99 -23.03 5.23
N ALA A 187 -12.53 -22.16 6.09
CA ALA A 187 -13.90 -22.31 6.61
C ALA A 187 -14.95 -22.28 5.49
N GLY A 188 -14.76 -21.38 4.51
CA GLY A 188 -15.62 -21.31 3.34
C GLY A 188 -15.61 -22.61 2.53
N ALA A 189 -14.43 -23.15 2.24
CA ALA A 189 -14.27 -24.41 1.51
C ALA A 189 -14.90 -25.59 2.27
N GLN A 190 -14.69 -25.68 3.58
CA GLN A 190 -15.27 -26.73 4.42
C GLN A 190 -16.80 -26.72 4.40
N SER A 191 -17.44 -25.53 4.36
CA SER A 191 -18.90 -25.43 4.31
C SER A 191 -19.52 -26.08 3.05
N VAL A 192 -18.77 -26.13 1.95
CA VAL A 192 -19.19 -26.76 0.69
C VAL A 192 -18.88 -28.26 0.68
N TRP A 193 -17.69 -28.65 1.13
CA TRP A 193 -17.19 -30.02 0.95
C TRP A 193 -17.54 -30.99 2.08
N GLN A 194 -17.77 -30.52 3.31
CA GLN A 194 -18.12 -31.39 4.44
C GLN A 194 -19.51 -32.03 4.31
N GLY A 195 -20.37 -31.54 3.40
CA GLY A 195 -21.67 -32.16 3.09
C GLY A 195 -21.63 -33.28 2.06
N VAL A 196 -20.49 -33.56 1.41
CA VAL A 196 -20.41 -34.47 0.23
C VAL A 196 -19.85 -35.86 0.60
N GLY A 197 -19.45 -36.08 1.86
CA GLY A 197 -18.77 -37.31 2.29
C GLY A 197 -19.25 -37.95 3.59
N GLY A 198 -20.45 -37.59 4.07
CA GLY A 198 -21.05 -38.14 5.29
C GLY A 198 -22.26 -39.01 5.02
#